data_AF-A0A174MWK8-F1
#
_entry.id   AF-A0A174MWK8-F1
#
_cell.length_a   1.000
_cell.length_b   1.000
_cell.length_c   1.000
_cell.angle_alpha   90.00
_cell.angle_beta   90.00
_cell.angle_gamma   90.00
#
_symmetry.space_group_name_H-M   'P 1'
#
loop_
_entity.id
_entity.type
_entity.pdbx_description
1 polymer ?
#
loop_
_entity_poly.entity_id
_entity_poly.type
_entity_poly.pdbx_seq_one_letter_code
_entity_poly.pdbx_strand_id
1 'polypeptide(L)'
;MKRKRNHSLRSSVFIFLAALFLLFTCSVSTIYASTLQKPDIAASGKFVKDGDYWIYRYDDKTIAKNVFLKIDKKIYYFNKLGHRWCSWHTIKGKNYYFGTRSQGYLIKNSLIKYKGNYYYVGKDGAMVTGWYTDKSGKKYYFGKDGKAVTGKHKIKGTYYYFNQNGTVTHTGLNYSLSSDCALLMNADTGQIIYGKNENVAHANASTTKIMTCILALENCKLNEKVKFSPYAASIEPSKLYANAGEIFYLKDLLYSLMLPSHNDTAVAIAEHVSGSTAKFVKLMNKKAAEIGCTNTHFATPNGLDAGYNHYTTASDLAKIAQYAIKKPMFRKLVSTGYYSFSNLNTGRSYSIGTTNALLGNVPGVQGMKTGYTNKAGYCFVGLSYSARGNTYISVVLGADSSSARWQDSRTLLTYAYNH
;
A
#
# COMPACT_ATOMS: atom_id res chain seq x y z
N MET A 1 13.55 20.15 -80.06
CA MET A 1 13.36 21.57 -80.44
C MET A 1 13.54 22.45 -79.20
N LYS A 2 14.43 23.45 -79.29
CA LYS A 2 14.74 24.63 -78.42
C LYS A 2 14.13 24.70 -77.00
N ARG A 3 14.93 24.73 -75.90
CA ARG A 3 15.59 25.93 -75.26
C ARG A 3 14.56 27.03 -74.90
N LYS A 4 14.36 27.51 -73.66
CA LYS A 4 15.23 28.05 -72.58
C LYS A 4 14.38 28.07 -71.28
N ARG A 5 14.80 27.69 -70.08
CA ARG A 5 15.86 28.16 -69.14
C ARG A 5 15.79 29.61 -68.64
N ASN A 6 15.75 29.69 -67.30
CA ASN A 6 16.29 30.71 -66.38
C ASN A 6 15.45 31.98 -66.19
N HIS A 7 15.22 32.47 -64.97
CA HIS A 7 16.20 32.81 -63.91
C HIS A 7 15.55 32.68 -62.50
N SER A 8 16.17 31.99 -61.52
CA SER A 8 17.21 32.47 -60.55
C SER A 8 16.61 33.22 -59.35
N LEU A 9 17.00 33.06 -58.08
CA LEU A 9 18.09 32.37 -57.37
C LEU A 9 17.75 32.47 -55.86
N ARG A 10 18.27 31.53 -55.04
CA ARG A 10 18.75 31.68 -53.63
C ARG A 10 17.81 32.34 -52.61
N SER A 11 17.54 31.73 -51.45
CA SER A 11 18.56 31.48 -50.42
C SER A 11 18.03 30.52 -49.36
N SER A 12 18.97 29.76 -48.82
CA SER A 12 18.84 28.80 -47.75
C SER A 12 18.39 29.40 -46.41
N VAL A 13 18.14 28.49 -45.46
CA VAL A 13 18.40 28.52 -44.02
C VAL A 13 17.19 28.59 -43.05
N PHE A 14 17.29 27.67 -42.08
CA PHE A 14 16.79 27.65 -40.70
C PHE A 14 15.48 26.90 -40.35
N ILE A 15 15.73 25.73 -39.77
CA ILE A 15 14.92 25.01 -38.77
C ILE A 15 14.40 25.98 -37.71
N PHE A 16 13.12 25.92 -37.37
CA PHE A 16 12.67 26.06 -35.99
C PHE A 16 11.37 25.27 -35.75
N LEU A 17 11.46 24.29 -34.84
CA LEU A 17 10.34 23.76 -34.09
C LEU A 17 9.64 24.92 -33.37
N ALA A 18 8.34 25.08 -33.57
CA ALA A 18 7.51 25.86 -32.66
C ALA A 18 6.22 25.08 -32.39
N ALA A 19 6.09 24.71 -31.12
CA ALA A 19 4.97 23.99 -30.54
C ALA A 19 3.66 24.74 -30.77
N LEU A 20 2.67 24.10 -31.39
CA LEU A 20 1.29 24.57 -31.37
C LEU A 20 0.63 24.06 -30.07
N PHE A 21 0.98 24.72 -28.97
CA PHE A 21 0.19 24.70 -27.74
C PHE A 21 -1.16 25.36 -28.06
N LEU A 22 -2.22 24.55 -28.15
CA LEU A 22 -3.60 25.05 -28.13
C LEU A 22 -3.86 25.67 -26.75
N LEU A 23 -3.65 26.99 -26.67
CA LEU A 23 -4.07 27.85 -25.58
C LEU A 23 -5.60 27.89 -25.51
N PHE A 24 -6.19 26.94 -24.78
CA PHE A 24 -7.44 27.21 -24.07
C PHE A 24 -7.08 27.94 -22.77
N THR A 25 -6.67 29.21 -22.87
CA THR A 25 -6.74 30.13 -21.72
C THR A 25 -8.17 30.62 -21.60
N CYS A 26 -9.08 29.74 -21.19
CA CYS A 26 -10.15 30.18 -20.34
C CYS A 26 -9.53 30.46 -18.98
N SER A 27 -8.97 31.66 -18.81
CA SER A 27 -8.75 32.26 -17.51
C SER A 27 -10.11 32.49 -16.89
N VAL A 28 -10.72 31.43 -16.36
CA VAL A 28 -11.74 31.57 -15.33
C VAL A 28 -10.97 31.96 -14.07
N SER A 29 -10.61 33.23 -13.96
CA SER A 29 -10.46 33.84 -12.66
C SER A 29 -11.84 33.85 -12.03
N THR A 30 -12.21 32.72 -11.41
CA THR A 30 -13.29 32.67 -10.44
C THR A 30 -12.86 33.59 -9.31
N ILE A 31 -13.29 34.84 -9.39
CA ILE A 31 -13.26 35.75 -8.26
C ILE A 31 -14.19 35.12 -7.23
N TYR A 32 -13.62 34.34 -6.30
CA TYR A 32 -14.32 34.01 -5.07
C TYR A 32 -14.45 35.31 -4.30
N ALA A 33 -15.55 36.03 -4.52
CA ALA A 33 -15.92 37.16 -3.67
C ALA A 33 -15.97 36.64 -2.22
N SER A 34 -15.16 37.22 -1.34
CA SER A 34 -15.24 36.89 0.08
C SER A 34 -16.64 37.23 0.57
N THR A 35 -17.39 36.24 1.06
CA THR A 35 -18.75 36.52 1.59
C THR A 35 -18.70 37.25 2.94
N LEU A 36 -17.51 37.32 3.54
CA LEU A 36 -17.22 38.14 4.70
C LEU A 36 -17.20 39.63 4.30
N GLN A 37 -17.90 40.47 5.05
CA GLN A 37 -17.77 41.93 4.94
C GLN A 37 -16.31 42.33 5.15
N LYS A 38 -15.83 43.30 4.36
CA LYS A 38 -14.47 43.82 4.50
C LYS A 38 -14.33 44.41 5.92
N PRO A 39 -13.32 43.98 6.71
CA PRO A 39 -13.13 44.51 8.05
C PRO A 39 -12.60 45.94 7.98
N ASP A 40 -13.11 46.80 8.85
CA ASP A 40 -12.58 48.14 9.06
C ASP A 40 -11.29 48.06 9.89
N ILE A 41 -10.36 48.99 9.68
CA ILE A 41 -9.19 49.11 10.56
C ILE A 41 -9.68 49.78 11.84
N ALA A 42 -9.43 49.15 12.99
CA ALA A 42 -9.88 49.70 14.26
C ALA A 42 -9.15 51.03 14.57
N ALA A 43 -9.92 52.03 14.99
CA ALA A 43 -9.37 53.17 15.72
C ALA A 43 -8.75 52.70 17.05
N SER A 44 -7.85 53.52 17.62
CA SER A 44 -7.14 53.18 18.86
C SER A 44 -8.12 52.85 20.00
N GLY A 45 -7.73 51.86 20.79
CA GLY A 45 -8.57 51.29 21.84
C GLY A 45 -7.99 49.99 22.38
N LYS A 46 -8.77 49.33 23.25
CA LYS A 46 -8.34 48.11 23.93
C LYS A 46 -9.45 47.08 24.09
N PHE A 47 -9.04 45.82 24.16
CA PHE A 47 -9.93 44.74 24.59
C PHE A 47 -10.23 44.87 26.09
N VAL A 48 -11.50 44.80 26.45
CA VAL A 48 -11.99 44.85 27.84
C VAL A 48 -12.88 43.64 28.08
N LYS A 49 -12.80 43.05 29.27
CA LYS A 49 -13.68 41.95 29.68
C LYS A 49 -15.04 42.50 30.09
N ASP A 50 -16.11 41.85 29.63
CA ASP A 50 -17.51 42.18 29.96
C ASP A 50 -18.22 40.89 30.37
N GLY A 51 -18.25 40.61 31.67
CA GLY A 51 -18.64 39.30 32.20
C GLY A 51 -17.80 38.18 31.59
N ASP A 52 -18.45 37.22 30.94
CA ASP A 52 -17.78 36.11 30.23
C ASP A 52 -17.38 36.45 28.78
N TYR A 53 -17.58 37.68 28.35
CA TYR A 53 -17.32 38.15 26.99
C TYR A 53 -16.15 39.11 26.94
N TRP A 54 -15.71 39.39 25.71
CA TRP A 54 -14.72 40.42 25.41
C TRP A 54 -15.37 41.45 24.51
N ILE A 55 -15.12 42.73 24.80
CA ILE A 55 -15.52 43.87 23.97
C ILE A 55 -14.28 44.63 23.53
N TYR A 56 -14.40 45.46 22.50
CA TYR A 56 -13.37 46.43 22.14
C TYR A 56 -13.88 47.84 22.44
N ARG A 57 -13.18 48.53 23.34
CA ARG A 57 -13.50 49.88 23.78
C ARG A 57 -12.49 50.85 23.18
N TYR A 58 -12.98 51.80 22.40
CA TYR A 58 -12.18 52.85 21.81
C TYR A 58 -11.74 53.87 22.88
N ASP A 59 -10.74 54.69 22.55
CA ASP A 59 -10.21 55.70 23.47
C ASP A 59 -11.25 56.77 23.85
N ASP A 60 -12.23 57.03 22.98
CA ASP A 60 -13.40 57.89 23.25
C ASP A 60 -14.45 57.26 24.17
N LYS A 61 -14.16 56.07 24.72
CA LYS A 61 -15.00 55.24 25.60
C LYS A 61 -16.22 54.60 24.93
N THR A 62 -16.45 54.81 23.63
CA THR A 62 -17.46 54.05 22.87
C THR A 62 -16.99 52.62 22.60
N ILE A 63 -17.89 51.74 22.14
CA ILE A 63 -17.56 50.32 21.93
C ILE A 63 -17.94 49.84 20.53
N ALA A 64 -17.16 48.90 19.99
CA ALA A 64 -17.42 48.29 18.70
C ALA A 64 -18.70 47.44 18.72
N LYS A 65 -19.62 47.66 17.78
CA LYS A 65 -20.89 46.91 17.64
C LYS A 65 -21.22 46.64 16.17
N ASN A 66 -21.76 45.45 15.89
CA ASN A 66 -22.15 44.97 14.56
C ASN A 66 -21.08 45.20 13.47
N VAL A 67 -19.80 44.98 13.82
CA VAL A 67 -18.68 45.38 12.97
C VAL A 67 -17.59 44.32 12.93
N PHE A 68 -17.02 44.13 11.73
CA PHE A 68 -15.76 43.42 11.56
C PHE A 68 -14.60 44.40 11.72
N LEU A 69 -13.71 44.13 12.66
CA LEU A 69 -12.52 44.96 12.88
C LEU A 69 -11.23 44.19 12.63
N LYS A 70 -10.28 44.86 12.00
CA LYS A 70 -8.89 44.43 11.91
C LYS A 70 -8.10 45.12 13.02
N ILE A 71 -7.67 44.34 13.99
CA ILE A 71 -6.86 44.76 15.15
C ILE A 71 -5.61 43.89 15.16
N ASP A 72 -4.42 44.48 15.16
CA ASP A 72 -3.13 43.76 15.13
C ASP A 72 -3.05 42.67 14.06
N LYS A 73 -3.47 43.02 12.84
CA LYS A 73 -3.54 42.13 11.66
C LYS A 73 -4.53 40.96 11.77
N LYS A 74 -5.24 40.81 12.90
CA LYS A 74 -6.28 39.79 13.11
C LYS A 74 -7.66 40.40 12.89
N ILE A 75 -8.60 39.56 12.46
CA ILE A 75 -9.97 39.98 12.16
C ILE A 75 -10.89 39.49 13.28
N TYR A 76 -11.65 40.41 13.84
CA TYR A 76 -12.62 40.20 14.90
C TYR A 76 -14.01 40.59 14.43
N TYR A 77 -15.04 40.03 15.04
CA TYR A 77 -16.41 40.52 14.86
C TYR A 77 -17.02 40.80 16.22
N PHE A 78 -17.69 41.94 16.35
CA PHE A 78 -18.42 42.34 17.54
C PHE A 78 -19.91 42.40 17.21
N ASN A 79 -20.74 41.71 18.00
CA ASN A 79 -22.19 41.63 17.76
C ASN A 79 -22.92 42.92 18.17
N LYS A 80 -24.26 42.91 18.15
CA LYS A 80 -25.11 44.06 18.51
C LYS A 80 -24.92 44.56 19.96
N LEU A 81 -24.51 43.67 20.85
CA LEU A 81 -24.22 43.99 22.25
C LEU A 81 -22.76 44.44 22.44
N GLY A 82 -21.94 44.31 21.41
CA GLY A 82 -20.51 44.60 21.43
C GLY A 82 -19.65 43.40 21.83
N HIS A 83 -20.24 42.22 22.00
CA HIS A 83 -19.49 41.01 22.37
C HIS A 83 -18.76 40.43 21.16
N ARG A 84 -17.48 40.12 21.38
CA ARG A 84 -16.57 39.50 20.42
C ARG A 84 -16.97 38.05 20.16
N TRP A 85 -17.06 37.68 18.90
CA TRP A 85 -17.33 36.30 18.48
C TRP A 85 -16.17 35.34 18.81
N CYS A 86 -16.52 34.09 19.05
CA CYS A 86 -15.59 32.97 19.22
C CYS A 86 -16.28 31.68 18.79
N SER A 87 -15.54 30.60 18.54
CA SER A 87 -16.07 29.35 18.00
C SER A 87 -16.72 29.52 16.61
N TRP A 88 -17.64 28.64 16.24
CA TRP A 88 -18.27 28.62 14.93
C TRP A 88 -19.42 29.61 14.81
N HIS A 89 -19.42 30.37 13.71
CA HIS A 89 -20.51 31.27 13.33
C HIS A 89 -20.84 31.14 11.85
N THR A 90 -22.12 31.24 11.51
CA THR A 90 -22.59 31.20 10.13
C THR A 90 -22.87 32.61 9.62
N ILE A 91 -22.25 32.98 8.50
CA ILE A 91 -22.42 34.28 7.84
C ILE A 91 -22.75 34.03 6.38
N LYS A 92 -23.93 34.50 5.94
CA LYS A 92 -24.42 34.33 4.55
C LYS A 92 -24.29 32.89 4.05
N GLY A 93 -24.68 31.93 4.89
CA GLY A 93 -24.66 30.49 4.57
C GLY A 93 -23.28 29.81 4.64
N LYS A 94 -22.20 30.52 4.99
CA LYS A 94 -20.87 29.92 5.19
C LYS A 94 -20.49 29.90 6.66
N ASN A 95 -19.82 28.83 7.09
CA ASN A 95 -19.34 28.68 8.46
C ASN A 95 -17.91 29.20 8.61
N TYR A 96 -17.67 29.97 9.66
CA TYR A 96 -16.40 30.60 9.99
C TYR A 96 -16.03 30.28 11.45
N TYR A 97 -14.74 30.07 11.72
CA TYR A 97 -14.25 29.76 13.05
C TYR A 97 -13.45 30.92 13.63
N PHE A 98 -13.90 31.47 14.76
CA PHE A 98 -13.29 32.63 15.44
C PHE A 98 -12.39 32.21 16.62
N GLY A 99 -11.79 31.02 16.55
CA GLY A 99 -10.87 30.53 17.57
C GLY A 99 -11.58 30.19 18.89
N THR A 100 -10.78 29.94 19.92
CA THR A 100 -11.26 29.75 21.28
C THR A 100 -11.75 31.06 21.90
N ARG A 101 -12.36 30.97 23.09
CA ARG A 101 -12.83 32.15 23.84
C ARG A 101 -11.71 33.17 24.13
N SER A 102 -10.47 32.71 24.33
CA SER A 102 -9.31 33.59 24.53
C SER A 102 -8.83 34.22 23.22
N GLN A 103 -8.86 33.47 22.12
CA GLN A 103 -8.46 33.96 20.79
C GLN A 103 -9.46 34.98 20.23
N GLY A 104 -10.70 34.55 19.95
CA GLY A 104 -11.79 35.38 19.43
C GLY A 104 -11.59 36.03 18.05
N TYR A 105 -10.56 35.63 17.31
CA TYR A 105 -10.29 36.13 15.96
C TYR A 105 -10.52 35.05 14.90
N LEU A 106 -10.85 35.48 13.69
CA LEU A 106 -11.07 34.61 12.54
C LEU A 106 -9.80 33.80 12.21
N ILE A 107 -9.91 32.47 12.31
CA ILE A 107 -8.86 31.52 11.92
C ILE A 107 -8.93 31.29 10.41
N LYS A 108 -7.76 31.25 9.77
CA LYS A 108 -7.61 31.04 8.33
C LYS A 108 -6.51 30.02 8.05
N ASN A 109 -6.63 29.33 6.92
CA ASN A 109 -5.62 28.44 6.35
C ASN A 109 -5.04 27.43 7.35
N SER A 110 -5.92 26.82 8.16
CA SER A 110 -5.52 26.01 9.32
C SER A 110 -6.40 24.79 9.48
N LEU A 111 -5.78 23.67 9.86
CA LEU A 111 -6.48 22.51 10.40
C LEU A 111 -6.76 22.79 11.88
N ILE A 112 -8.03 22.66 12.28
CA ILE A 112 -8.47 22.93 13.65
C ILE A 112 -9.06 21.67 14.26
N LYS A 113 -8.84 21.48 15.57
CA LYS A 113 -9.48 20.43 16.36
C LYS A 113 -10.54 21.06 17.25
N TYR A 114 -11.80 20.67 17.07
CA TYR A 114 -12.93 21.21 17.82
C TYR A 114 -13.87 20.08 18.22
N LYS A 115 -14.16 19.97 19.53
CA LYS A 115 -15.01 18.92 20.12
C LYS A 115 -14.68 17.51 19.59
N GLY A 116 -13.39 17.16 19.62
CA GLY A 116 -12.89 15.85 19.20
C GLY A 116 -12.75 15.64 17.69
N ASN A 117 -13.25 16.54 16.84
CA ASN A 117 -13.23 16.40 15.39
C ASN A 117 -12.25 17.36 14.73
N TYR A 118 -11.68 16.97 13.59
CA TYR A 118 -10.85 17.85 12.77
C TYR A 118 -11.69 18.56 11.71
N TYR A 119 -11.38 19.84 11.48
CA TYR A 119 -11.97 20.66 10.42
C TYR A 119 -10.85 21.44 9.73
N TYR A 120 -11.07 21.88 8.49
CA TYR A 120 -10.17 22.79 7.81
C TYR A 120 -10.90 24.08 7.45
N VAL A 121 -10.25 25.22 7.72
CA VAL A 121 -10.70 26.55 7.28
C VAL A 121 -9.75 27.12 6.24
N GLY A 122 -10.32 27.60 5.13
CA GLY A 122 -9.59 28.05 3.95
C GLY A 122 -8.93 29.42 4.12
N LYS A 123 -8.38 29.94 3.01
CA LYS A 123 -7.70 31.24 2.96
C LYS A 123 -8.62 32.42 3.30
N ASP A 124 -9.90 32.33 2.96
CA ASP A 124 -10.92 33.30 3.31
C ASP A 124 -11.47 33.10 4.74
N GLY A 125 -11.12 31.99 5.39
CA GLY A 125 -11.60 31.59 6.72
C GLY A 125 -12.86 30.74 6.68
N ALA A 126 -13.43 30.48 5.50
CA ALA A 126 -14.60 29.64 5.38
C ALA A 126 -14.23 28.18 5.62
N MET A 127 -15.14 27.44 6.28
CA MET A 127 -15.05 26.00 6.45
C MET A 127 -15.00 25.30 5.10
N VAL A 128 -14.04 24.40 4.94
CA VAL A 128 -13.87 23.60 3.73
C VAL A 128 -14.63 22.28 3.86
N THR A 129 -15.27 21.86 2.77
CA THR A 129 -15.82 20.52 2.58
C THR A 129 -15.13 19.85 1.40
N GLY A 130 -15.13 18.52 1.35
CA GLY A 130 -14.43 17.75 0.33
C GLY A 130 -12.95 17.55 0.61
N TRP A 131 -12.16 17.38 -0.46
CA TRP A 131 -10.75 17.01 -0.38
C TRP A 131 -9.84 18.16 0.07
N TYR A 132 -8.91 17.83 0.95
CA TYR A 132 -7.82 18.72 1.35
C TYR A 132 -6.52 17.92 1.51
N THR A 133 -5.39 18.50 1.09
CA THR A 133 -4.06 17.95 1.31
C THR A 133 -3.24 18.97 2.09
N ASP A 134 -2.70 18.57 3.23
CA ASP A 134 -1.86 19.46 4.03
C ASP A 134 -0.43 19.60 3.45
N LYS A 135 0.35 20.51 4.05
CA LYS A 135 1.73 20.78 3.61
C LYS A 135 2.68 19.59 3.76
N SER A 136 2.34 18.60 4.57
CA SER A 136 3.10 17.36 4.74
C SER A 136 2.71 16.25 3.75
N GLY A 137 1.70 16.52 2.90
CA GLY A 137 1.17 15.54 1.93
C GLY A 137 0.06 14.66 2.49
N LYS A 138 -0.38 14.84 3.74
CA LYS A 138 -1.49 14.06 4.31
C LYS A 138 -2.82 14.54 3.72
N LYS A 139 -3.63 13.58 3.29
CA LYS A 139 -4.94 13.82 2.68
C LYS A 139 -6.07 13.65 3.70
N TYR A 140 -7.04 14.55 3.64
CA TYR A 140 -8.26 14.55 4.42
C TYR A 140 -9.46 14.66 3.48
N TYR A 141 -10.60 14.11 3.90
CA TYR A 141 -11.89 14.39 3.26
C TYR A 141 -12.85 14.92 4.31
N PHE A 142 -13.36 16.13 4.09
CA PHE A 142 -14.29 16.81 4.99
C PHE A 142 -15.74 16.57 4.52
N GLY A 143 -16.59 16.06 5.40
CA GLY A 143 -18.00 15.82 5.14
C GLY A 143 -18.78 17.10 4.84
N LYS A 144 -20.08 16.96 4.53
CA LYS A 144 -20.98 18.12 4.35
C LYS A 144 -21.08 18.99 5.61
N ASP A 145 -20.88 18.38 6.78
CA ASP A 145 -20.82 19.05 8.08
C ASP A 145 -19.42 19.62 8.41
N GLY A 146 -18.46 19.50 7.49
CA GLY A 146 -17.09 20.00 7.61
C GLY A 146 -16.16 19.16 8.47
N LYS A 147 -16.62 18.04 9.05
CA LYS A 147 -15.77 17.15 9.85
C LYS A 147 -14.90 16.28 8.94
N ALA A 148 -13.65 16.07 9.31
CA ALA A 148 -12.80 15.07 8.68
C ALA A 148 -13.44 13.69 8.91
N VAL A 149 -13.70 12.96 7.83
CA VAL A 149 -14.26 11.60 7.93
C VAL A 149 -13.22 10.63 8.49
N THR A 150 -13.68 9.60 9.21
CA THR A 150 -12.86 8.56 9.82
C THR A 150 -13.39 7.19 9.43
N GLY A 151 -12.56 6.15 9.38
CA GLY A 151 -12.99 4.81 8.98
C GLY A 151 -13.16 4.65 7.46
N LYS A 152 -14.01 3.73 7.02
CA LYS A 152 -14.19 3.39 5.60
C LYS A 152 -15.29 4.25 4.97
N HIS A 153 -14.95 4.96 3.88
CA HIS A 153 -15.91 5.78 3.12
C HIS A 153 -15.78 5.58 1.61
N LYS A 154 -16.91 5.54 0.92
CA LYS A 154 -16.97 5.55 -0.56
C LYS A 154 -17.14 6.99 -1.05
N ILE A 155 -16.15 7.53 -1.75
CA ILE A 155 -16.13 8.91 -2.25
C ILE A 155 -15.94 8.86 -3.77
N LYS A 156 -16.93 9.39 -4.51
CA LYS A 156 -16.95 9.36 -5.99
C LYS A 156 -16.64 7.98 -6.59
N GLY A 157 -17.17 6.92 -5.98
CA GLY A 157 -17.02 5.54 -6.46
C GLY A 157 -15.84 4.75 -5.88
N THR A 158 -14.83 5.42 -5.31
CA THR A 158 -13.64 4.78 -4.74
C THR A 158 -13.75 4.65 -3.22
N TYR A 159 -13.29 3.54 -2.65
CA TYR A 159 -13.19 3.40 -1.19
C TYR A 159 -11.89 4.01 -0.68
N TYR A 160 -12.05 4.78 0.38
CA TYR A 160 -10.99 5.42 1.14
C TYR A 160 -11.11 5.01 2.59
N TYR A 161 -9.97 4.80 3.21
CA TYR A 161 -9.87 4.42 4.61
C TYR A 161 -9.12 5.52 5.34
N PHE A 162 -9.71 5.99 6.43
CA PHE A 162 -9.22 7.12 7.20
C PHE A 162 -8.93 6.65 8.63
N ASN A 163 -7.81 7.10 9.22
CA ASN A 163 -7.53 6.82 10.63
C ASN A 163 -8.39 7.69 11.57
N GLN A 164 -8.21 7.54 12.89
CA GLN A 164 -8.92 8.32 13.91
C GLN A 164 -8.65 9.84 13.84
N ASN A 165 -7.54 10.24 13.20
CA ASN A 165 -7.21 11.65 12.97
C ASN A 165 -7.77 12.19 11.64
N GLY A 166 -8.50 11.37 10.89
CA GLY A 166 -9.15 11.75 9.64
C GLY A 166 -8.21 11.82 8.42
N THR A 167 -6.99 11.29 8.53
CA THR A 167 -6.07 11.21 7.39
C THR A 167 -6.28 9.91 6.64
N VAL A 168 -6.26 9.97 5.30
CA VAL A 168 -6.26 8.79 4.44
C VAL A 168 -5.08 7.89 4.79
N THR A 169 -5.35 6.62 5.07
CA THR A 169 -4.33 5.58 5.27
C THR A 169 -4.08 4.81 3.99
N HIS A 170 -5.13 4.46 3.25
CA HIS A 170 -5.05 3.83 1.92
C HIS A 170 -6.29 4.11 1.07
N THR A 171 -6.12 3.92 -0.24
CA THR A 171 -7.12 4.12 -1.30
C THR A 171 -7.11 2.88 -2.17
N GLY A 172 -8.25 2.36 -2.61
CA GLY A 172 -8.16 1.26 -3.58
C GLY A 172 -9.41 0.41 -3.78
N LEU A 173 -9.20 -0.60 -4.63
CA LEU A 173 -10.20 -1.41 -5.32
C LEU A 173 -11.25 -1.98 -4.36
N ASN A 174 -12.53 -1.87 -4.69
CA ASN A 174 -13.54 -2.74 -4.11
C ASN A 174 -13.70 -3.98 -4.97
N TYR A 175 -12.64 -4.76 -5.06
CA TYR A 175 -12.80 -6.11 -5.56
C TYR A 175 -13.46 -6.93 -4.46
N SER A 176 -14.62 -7.50 -4.78
CA SER A 176 -15.18 -8.59 -4.02
C SER A 176 -14.38 -9.84 -4.34
N LEU A 177 -13.18 -9.93 -3.76
CA LEU A 177 -12.36 -11.13 -3.83
C LEU A 177 -13.00 -12.20 -2.95
N SER A 178 -13.03 -13.44 -3.44
CA SER A 178 -13.58 -14.56 -2.70
C SER A 178 -12.71 -14.93 -1.49
N SER A 179 -11.41 -14.79 -1.63
CA SER A 179 -10.42 -15.23 -0.63
C SER A 179 -10.50 -14.42 0.66
N ASP A 180 -10.35 -15.07 1.82
CA ASP A 180 -10.47 -14.45 3.14
C ASP A 180 -9.56 -13.23 3.33
N CYS A 181 -8.30 -13.36 2.92
CA CYS A 181 -7.30 -12.29 3.00
C CYS A 181 -6.64 -12.04 1.65
N ALA A 182 -6.35 -10.78 1.35
CA ALA A 182 -5.63 -10.41 0.14
C ALA A 182 -4.84 -9.11 0.29
N LEU A 183 -3.77 -8.97 -0.49
CA LEU A 183 -2.93 -7.77 -0.52
C LEU A 183 -2.28 -7.59 -1.90
N LEU A 184 -2.10 -6.33 -2.31
CA LEU A 184 -1.23 -5.96 -3.42
C LEU A 184 -0.23 -4.88 -2.97
N MET A 185 1.06 -5.12 -3.18
CA MET A 185 2.17 -4.25 -2.81
C MET A 185 2.98 -3.83 -4.05
N ASN A 186 3.34 -2.55 -4.15
CA ASN A 186 4.47 -2.12 -4.96
C ASN A 186 5.76 -2.52 -4.22
N ALA A 187 6.47 -3.51 -4.75
CA ALA A 187 7.60 -4.14 -4.09
C ALA A 187 8.87 -3.27 -4.13
N ASP A 188 8.96 -2.29 -5.03
CA ASP A 188 10.10 -1.37 -5.11
C ASP A 188 10.08 -0.37 -3.94
N THR A 189 8.88 0.06 -3.53
CA THR A 189 8.67 1.07 -2.48
C THR A 189 8.17 0.49 -1.16
N GLY A 190 7.59 -0.71 -1.18
CA GLY A 190 6.86 -1.29 -0.04
C GLY A 190 5.45 -0.73 0.16
N GLN A 191 4.97 0.15 -0.73
CA GLN A 191 3.64 0.74 -0.63
C GLN A 191 2.55 -0.33 -0.84
N ILE A 192 1.61 -0.44 0.10
CA ILE A 192 0.40 -1.26 -0.04
C ILE A 192 -0.62 -0.49 -0.87
N ILE A 193 -1.13 -1.12 -1.93
CA ILE A 193 -2.07 -0.56 -2.91
C ILE A 193 -3.49 -1.06 -2.65
N TYR A 194 -3.62 -2.32 -2.23
CA TYR A 194 -4.88 -2.95 -1.87
C TYR A 194 -4.68 -3.87 -0.67
N GLY A 195 -5.67 -3.93 0.22
CA GLY A 195 -5.72 -4.83 1.36
C GLY A 195 -7.16 -5.26 1.65
N LYS A 196 -7.35 -6.56 1.90
CA LYS A 196 -8.54 -7.18 2.47
C LYS A 196 -8.06 -8.07 3.61
N ASN A 197 -8.46 -7.74 4.85
CA ASN A 197 -8.06 -8.51 6.05
C ASN A 197 -6.55 -8.77 6.10
N GLU A 198 -5.74 -7.85 5.59
CA GLU A 198 -4.34 -8.14 5.26
C GLU A 198 -3.45 -8.39 6.48
N ASN A 199 -3.89 -7.96 7.66
CA ASN A 199 -3.24 -8.17 8.95
C ASN A 199 -3.93 -9.24 9.82
N VAL A 200 -4.94 -9.93 9.30
CA VAL A 200 -5.60 -11.04 10.01
C VAL A 200 -4.74 -12.29 9.91
N ALA A 201 -4.52 -12.96 11.05
CA ALA A 201 -3.75 -14.19 11.11
C ALA A 201 -4.46 -15.30 10.32
N HIS A 202 -3.71 -15.98 9.46
CA HIS A 202 -4.22 -17.02 8.58
C HIS A 202 -3.18 -18.13 8.38
N ALA A 203 -3.64 -19.37 8.23
CA ALA A 203 -2.77 -20.46 7.79
C ALA A 203 -2.38 -20.24 6.32
N ASN A 204 -1.12 -20.49 5.94
CA ASN A 204 -0.59 -20.09 4.64
C ASN A 204 -0.10 -21.26 3.78
N ALA A 205 -0.30 -22.49 4.26
CA ALA A 205 0.07 -23.71 3.58
C ALA A 205 1.49 -23.63 2.99
N SER A 206 1.71 -24.21 1.80
CA SER A 206 3.02 -24.25 1.16
C SER A 206 3.64 -22.90 0.76
N THR A 207 2.94 -21.76 0.92
CA THR A 207 3.62 -20.46 0.76
C THR A 207 4.71 -20.25 1.82
N THR A 208 4.66 -21.00 2.93
CA THR A 208 5.74 -21.16 3.93
C THR A 208 7.08 -21.51 3.30
N LYS A 209 7.11 -22.26 2.20
CA LYS A 209 8.34 -22.69 1.53
C LYS A 209 9.16 -21.52 0.95
N ILE A 210 8.57 -20.32 0.83
CA ILE A 210 9.31 -19.10 0.52
C ILE A 210 10.37 -18.83 1.61
N MET A 211 10.01 -18.95 2.89
CA MET A 211 10.95 -18.80 4.01
C MET A 211 12.01 -19.91 4.00
N THR A 212 11.61 -21.15 3.72
CA THR A 212 12.54 -22.28 3.62
C THR A 212 13.57 -22.05 2.50
N CYS A 213 13.13 -21.56 1.34
CA CYS A 213 14.01 -21.21 0.23
C CYS A 213 14.94 -20.05 0.58
N ILE A 214 14.46 -19.01 1.28
CA ILE A 214 15.30 -17.90 1.76
C ILE A 214 16.45 -18.44 2.60
N LEU A 215 16.15 -19.27 3.60
CA LEU A 215 17.16 -19.77 4.53
C LEU A 215 18.16 -20.71 3.85
N ALA A 216 17.69 -21.58 2.97
CA ALA A 216 18.60 -22.45 2.19
C ALA A 216 19.58 -21.63 1.33
N LEU A 217 19.09 -20.57 0.67
CA LEU A 217 19.93 -19.67 -0.14
C LEU A 217 20.90 -18.82 0.70
N GLU A 218 20.63 -18.60 1.99
CA GLU A 218 21.50 -17.82 2.88
C GLU A 218 22.55 -18.67 3.60
N ASN A 219 22.26 -19.95 3.83
CA ASN A 219 23.07 -20.79 4.72
C ASN A 219 23.81 -21.91 3.99
N CYS A 220 23.58 -22.10 2.69
CA CYS A 220 24.19 -23.18 1.93
C CYS A 220 24.61 -22.73 0.52
N LYS A 221 25.54 -23.47 -0.08
CA LYS A 221 25.93 -23.36 -1.49
C LYS A 221 25.07 -24.28 -2.36
N LEU A 222 24.77 -23.82 -3.57
CA LEU A 222 23.90 -24.54 -4.51
C LEU A 222 24.40 -25.94 -4.92
N ASN A 223 25.72 -26.17 -4.86
CA ASN A 223 26.36 -27.44 -5.20
C ASN A 223 26.59 -28.36 -3.99
N GLU A 224 26.10 -27.99 -2.80
CA GLU A 224 26.12 -28.90 -1.66
C GLU A 224 25.26 -30.14 -1.93
N LYS A 225 25.73 -31.28 -1.43
CA LYS A 225 25.08 -32.58 -1.56
C LYS A 225 24.17 -32.80 -0.37
N VAL A 226 22.87 -32.91 -0.62
CA VAL A 226 21.83 -33.14 0.39
C VAL A 226 21.40 -34.60 0.32
N LYS A 227 21.53 -35.32 1.43
CA LYS A 227 21.10 -36.72 1.56
C LYS A 227 19.70 -36.77 2.17
N PHE A 228 18.78 -37.50 1.54
CA PHE A 228 17.45 -37.74 2.12
C PHE A 228 17.56 -38.68 3.32
N SER A 229 17.07 -38.22 4.47
CA SER A 229 16.90 -39.07 5.65
C SER A 229 15.66 -39.96 5.50
N PRO A 230 15.54 -41.05 6.28
CA PRO A 230 14.30 -41.82 6.37
C PRO A 230 13.08 -40.97 6.74
N TYR A 231 13.27 -39.98 7.62
CA TYR A 231 12.21 -39.07 8.03
C TYR A 231 11.78 -38.14 6.89
N ALA A 232 12.71 -37.52 6.17
CA ALA A 232 12.38 -36.70 5.01
C ALA A 232 11.63 -37.51 3.94
N ALA A 233 12.10 -38.73 3.64
CA ALA A 233 11.48 -39.63 2.67
C ALA A 233 10.06 -40.09 3.08
N SER A 234 9.69 -40.03 4.37
CA SER A 234 8.36 -40.44 4.83
C SER A 234 7.30 -39.33 4.79
N ILE A 235 7.68 -38.06 4.56
CA ILE A 235 6.74 -36.92 4.66
C ILE A 235 5.76 -36.89 3.50
N GLU A 236 4.47 -37.02 3.79
CA GLU A 236 3.33 -36.87 2.86
C GLU A 236 2.54 -35.58 3.13
N PRO A 237 1.64 -35.13 2.23
CA PRO A 237 1.50 -35.50 0.81
C PRO A 237 2.45 -34.69 -0.10
N SER A 238 2.27 -34.69 -1.43
CA SER A 238 3.04 -33.90 -2.43
C SER A 238 4.56 -34.07 -2.29
N LYS A 239 5.11 -35.08 -2.95
CA LYS A 239 6.49 -35.55 -2.75
C LYS A 239 7.28 -35.65 -4.03
N LEU A 240 8.59 -35.53 -3.89
CA LEU A 240 9.54 -35.91 -4.93
C LEU A 240 9.59 -37.44 -5.12
N TYR A 241 9.19 -38.19 -4.09
CA TYR A 241 9.36 -39.66 -4.02
C TYR A 241 10.84 -40.08 -4.08
N ALA A 242 11.67 -39.29 -3.42
CA ALA A 242 13.06 -39.64 -3.16
C ALA A 242 13.12 -40.72 -2.06
N ASN A 243 13.96 -41.72 -2.28
CA ASN A 243 14.20 -42.78 -1.31
C ASN A 243 15.19 -42.31 -0.25
N ALA A 244 15.10 -42.89 0.96
CA ALA A 244 16.10 -42.67 1.99
C ALA A 244 17.50 -43.04 1.47
N GLY A 245 18.47 -42.17 1.71
CA GLY A 245 19.84 -42.33 1.24
C GLY A 245 20.14 -41.78 -0.15
N GLU A 246 19.13 -41.35 -0.93
CA GLU A 246 19.40 -40.64 -2.18
C GLU A 246 20.02 -39.27 -1.93
N ILE A 247 20.93 -38.86 -2.83
CA ILE A 247 21.73 -37.65 -2.70
C ILE A 247 21.45 -36.74 -3.88
N PHE A 248 21.19 -35.46 -3.62
CA PHE A 248 20.88 -34.45 -4.65
C PHE A 248 21.73 -33.20 -4.45
N TYR A 249 21.92 -32.40 -5.50
CA TYR A 249 22.40 -31.03 -5.31
C TYR A 249 21.31 -30.17 -4.68
N LEU A 250 21.68 -29.28 -3.75
CA LEU A 250 20.75 -28.33 -3.14
C LEU A 250 19.98 -27.52 -4.19
N LYS A 251 20.65 -27.09 -5.27
CA LYS A 251 20.01 -26.40 -6.40
C LYS A 251 18.78 -27.14 -6.92
N ASP A 252 18.89 -28.45 -7.13
CA ASP A 252 17.81 -29.27 -7.69
C ASP A 252 16.66 -29.42 -6.69
N LEU A 253 17.01 -29.54 -5.40
CA LEU A 253 16.02 -29.56 -4.33
C LEU A 253 15.31 -28.21 -4.17
N LEU A 254 15.95 -27.08 -4.46
CA LEU A 254 15.26 -25.78 -4.47
C LEU A 254 14.24 -25.68 -5.62
N TYR A 255 14.51 -26.30 -6.77
CA TYR A 255 13.50 -26.43 -7.83
C TYR A 255 12.35 -27.33 -7.39
N SER A 256 12.64 -28.50 -6.80
CA SER A 256 11.64 -29.41 -6.22
C SER A 256 10.79 -28.75 -5.12
N LEU A 257 11.38 -27.87 -4.33
CA LEU A 257 10.70 -27.09 -3.29
C LEU A 257 9.73 -26.06 -3.88
N MET A 258 10.15 -25.33 -4.92
CA MET A 258 9.45 -24.14 -5.39
C MET A 258 8.46 -24.42 -6.53
N LEU A 259 8.74 -25.38 -7.43
CA LEU A 259 7.89 -25.68 -8.58
C LEU A 259 6.68 -26.56 -8.18
N PRO A 260 6.86 -27.85 -7.86
CA PRO A 260 5.76 -28.75 -7.52
C PRO A 260 5.36 -28.69 -6.04
N SER A 261 6.14 -27.99 -5.21
CA SER A 261 5.86 -27.80 -3.77
C SER A 261 6.16 -29.00 -2.87
N HIS A 262 7.18 -29.80 -3.19
CA HIS A 262 7.42 -31.06 -2.51
C HIS A 262 7.75 -30.91 -1.00
N ASN A 263 7.05 -31.68 -0.16
CA ASN A 263 7.13 -31.58 1.30
C ASN A 263 8.32 -32.35 1.90
N ASP A 264 8.62 -33.53 1.35
CA ASP A 264 9.82 -34.32 1.67
C ASP A 264 11.10 -33.53 1.43
N THR A 265 11.15 -32.81 0.31
CA THR A 265 12.24 -31.91 -0.06
C THR A 265 12.44 -30.78 0.94
N ALA A 266 11.34 -30.16 1.42
CA ALA A 266 11.43 -29.11 2.43
C ALA A 266 12.01 -29.60 3.76
N VAL A 267 11.71 -30.84 4.15
CA VAL A 267 12.29 -31.47 5.35
C VAL A 267 13.76 -31.80 5.13
N ALA A 268 14.13 -32.40 3.99
CA ALA A 268 15.53 -32.67 3.67
C ALA A 268 16.39 -31.40 3.67
N ILE A 269 15.88 -30.30 3.10
CA ILE A 269 16.55 -28.99 3.14
C ILE A 269 16.68 -28.49 4.58
N ALA A 270 15.61 -28.58 5.38
CA ALA A 270 15.63 -28.11 6.77
C ALA A 270 16.64 -28.89 7.64
N GLU A 271 16.69 -30.21 7.48
CA GLU A 271 17.68 -31.08 8.14
C GLU A 271 19.10 -30.74 7.69
N HIS A 272 19.32 -30.51 6.40
CA HIS A 272 20.64 -30.14 5.88
C HIS A 272 21.12 -28.78 6.43
N VAL A 273 20.25 -27.77 6.46
CA VAL A 273 20.60 -26.42 6.89
C VAL A 273 20.83 -26.33 8.41
N SER A 274 20.07 -27.06 9.22
CA SER A 274 20.05 -26.84 10.68
C SER A 274 20.24 -28.11 11.52
N GLY A 275 20.47 -29.26 10.89
CA GLY A 275 20.59 -30.57 11.54
C GLY A 275 19.25 -31.19 11.96
N SER A 276 18.18 -30.40 12.09
CA SER A 276 16.82 -30.91 12.33
C SER A 276 15.75 -29.87 11.96
N THR A 277 14.54 -30.34 11.68
CA THR A 277 13.38 -29.47 11.41
C THR A 277 13.07 -28.54 12.58
N ALA A 278 13.21 -28.99 13.82
CA ALA A 278 12.97 -28.16 15.01
C ALA A 278 13.97 -26.99 15.11
N LYS A 279 15.26 -27.23 14.83
CA LYS A 279 16.27 -26.15 14.79
C LYS A 279 16.02 -25.21 13.61
N PHE A 280 15.62 -25.75 12.46
CA PHE A 280 15.29 -24.96 11.29
C PHE A 280 14.08 -24.04 11.53
N VAL A 281 13.03 -24.52 12.20
CA VAL A 281 11.85 -23.71 12.55
C VAL A 281 12.22 -22.54 13.48
N LYS A 282 13.13 -22.74 14.44
CA LYS A 282 13.67 -21.64 15.25
C LYS A 282 14.36 -20.59 14.36
N LEU A 283 15.13 -21.03 13.37
CA LEU A 283 15.78 -20.15 12.40
C LEU A 283 14.75 -19.41 11.51
N MET A 284 13.67 -20.07 11.09
CA MET A 284 12.57 -19.45 10.34
C MET A 284 11.91 -18.32 11.11
N ASN A 285 11.58 -18.54 12.39
CA ASN A 285 10.96 -17.52 13.23
C ASN A 285 11.92 -16.36 13.55
N LYS A 286 13.20 -16.65 13.77
CA LYS A 286 14.23 -15.62 13.89
C LYS A 286 14.29 -14.75 12.63
N LYS A 287 14.33 -15.37 11.45
CA LYS A 287 14.36 -14.66 10.16
C LYS A 287 13.09 -13.84 9.91
N ALA A 288 11.92 -14.36 10.28
CA ALA A 288 10.66 -13.61 10.18
C ALA A 288 10.71 -12.32 11.00
N ALA A 289 11.20 -12.40 12.25
CA ALA A 289 11.38 -11.22 13.10
C ALA A 289 12.39 -10.22 12.51
N GLU A 290 13.53 -10.71 11.98
CA GLU A 290 14.54 -9.87 11.29
C GLU A 290 13.97 -9.13 10.06
N ILE A 291 13.02 -9.75 9.34
CA ILE A 291 12.33 -9.14 8.18
C ILE A 291 11.24 -8.14 8.63
N GLY A 292 10.94 -8.05 9.93
CA GLY A 292 9.89 -7.18 10.48
C GLY A 292 8.49 -7.78 10.37
N CYS A 293 8.38 -9.11 10.33
CA CYS A 293 7.11 -9.81 10.48
C CYS A 293 6.72 -9.85 11.97
N THR A 294 5.59 -9.26 12.31
CA THR A 294 5.12 -9.16 13.71
C THR A 294 3.97 -10.12 14.02
N ASN A 295 3.33 -10.68 12.98
CA ASN A 295 2.17 -11.56 13.08
C ASN A 295 2.40 -12.83 12.24
N THR A 296 3.55 -13.47 12.46
CA THR A 296 3.92 -14.72 11.78
C THR A 296 4.62 -15.65 12.75
N HIS A 297 4.22 -16.92 12.75
CA HIS A 297 4.91 -17.98 13.45
C HIS A 297 4.89 -19.26 12.61
N PHE A 298 6.08 -19.76 12.29
CA PHE A 298 6.27 -21.04 11.62
C PHE A 298 6.38 -22.17 12.64
N ALA A 299 5.72 -23.28 12.35
CA ALA A 299 5.87 -24.54 13.09
C ALA A 299 6.45 -25.69 12.23
N THR A 300 6.48 -25.52 10.90
CA THR A 300 6.97 -26.52 9.94
C THR A 300 7.71 -25.83 8.79
N PRO A 301 8.68 -26.50 8.13
CA PRO A 301 9.40 -25.93 6.98
C PRO A 301 8.58 -26.00 5.68
N ASN A 302 7.47 -26.72 5.68
CA ASN A 302 6.72 -27.04 4.46
C ASN A 302 5.32 -26.42 4.43
N GLY A 303 4.81 -25.97 5.58
CA GLY A 303 3.47 -25.39 5.69
C GLY A 303 2.34 -26.41 5.83
N LEU A 304 2.66 -27.68 6.15
CA LEU A 304 1.64 -28.61 6.62
C LEU A 304 1.03 -28.11 7.93
N ASP A 305 -0.26 -28.37 8.11
CA ASP A 305 -1.02 -27.95 9.28
C ASP A 305 -0.41 -28.55 10.56
N ALA A 306 -0.03 -27.68 11.50
CA ALA A 306 0.63 -28.06 12.75
C ALA A 306 -0.01 -27.32 13.94
N GLY A 307 -1.32 -27.55 14.12
CA GLY A 307 -2.11 -26.90 15.17
C GLY A 307 -2.31 -25.40 14.92
N TYR A 308 -2.58 -24.63 15.98
CA TYR A 308 -2.82 -23.18 15.92
C TYR A 308 -1.53 -22.35 15.82
N ASN A 309 -0.37 -22.96 16.07
CA ASN A 309 0.93 -22.28 16.07
C ASN A 309 1.58 -22.21 14.68
N HIS A 310 0.84 -22.37 13.58
CA HIS A 310 1.38 -22.13 12.23
C HIS A 310 0.51 -21.10 11.51
N TYR A 311 0.99 -19.86 11.41
CA TYR A 311 0.22 -18.76 10.80
C TYR A 311 1.13 -17.65 10.28
N THR A 312 0.56 -16.82 9.41
CA THR A 312 1.12 -15.54 8.96
C THR A 312 -0.03 -14.55 8.71
N THR A 313 0.26 -13.41 8.09
CA THR A 313 -0.73 -12.48 7.55
C THR A 313 -0.41 -12.19 6.08
N ALA A 314 -1.36 -11.67 5.29
CA ALA A 314 -1.06 -11.29 3.91
C ALA A 314 0.03 -10.20 3.84
N SER A 315 0.03 -9.25 4.79
CA SER A 315 1.05 -8.22 4.96
C SER A 315 2.44 -8.81 5.23
N ASP A 316 2.56 -9.71 6.21
CA ASP A 316 3.87 -10.28 6.55
C ASP A 316 4.39 -11.21 5.47
N LEU A 317 3.51 -11.99 4.82
CA LEU A 317 3.92 -12.84 3.71
C LEU A 317 4.39 -12.02 2.50
N ALA A 318 3.81 -10.84 2.26
CA ALA A 318 4.28 -9.91 1.25
C ALA A 318 5.68 -9.35 1.58
N LYS A 319 5.98 -9.04 2.85
CA LYS A 319 7.33 -8.64 3.29
C LYS A 319 8.35 -9.77 3.08
N ILE A 320 7.98 -11.01 3.44
CA ILE A 320 8.83 -12.19 3.22
C ILE A 320 9.12 -12.35 1.72
N ALA A 321 8.10 -12.23 0.87
CA ALA A 321 8.27 -12.29 -0.57
C ALA A 321 9.12 -11.13 -1.12
N GLN A 322 8.93 -9.90 -0.62
CA GLN A 322 9.72 -8.73 -0.99
C GLN A 322 11.20 -8.91 -0.62
N TYR A 323 11.47 -9.52 0.53
CA TYR A 323 12.82 -9.91 0.92
C TYR A 323 13.38 -11.02 0.01
N ALA A 324 12.58 -12.05 -0.26
CA ALA A 324 12.97 -13.19 -1.10
C ALA A 324 13.43 -12.75 -2.49
N ILE A 325 12.67 -11.86 -3.14
CA ILE A 325 12.97 -11.44 -4.50
C ILE A 325 14.32 -10.74 -4.59
N LYS A 326 14.87 -10.13 -3.53
CA LYS A 326 16.21 -9.52 -3.57
C LYS A 326 17.31 -10.50 -3.99
N LYS A 327 17.07 -11.82 -3.84
CA LYS A 327 18.00 -12.90 -4.22
C LYS A 327 17.81 -13.25 -5.69
N PRO A 328 18.82 -13.07 -6.56
CA PRO A 328 18.69 -13.40 -8.00
C PRO A 328 18.30 -14.86 -8.24
N MET A 329 18.86 -15.79 -7.45
CA MET A 329 18.51 -17.21 -7.58
C MET A 329 17.05 -17.49 -7.19
N PHE A 330 16.48 -16.78 -6.22
CA PHE A 330 15.06 -16.92 -5.88
C PHE A 330 14.18 -16.54 -7.07
N ARG A 331 14.46 -15.41 -7.72
CA ARG A 331 13.75 -14.98 -8.93
C ARG A 331 13.82 -16.04 -10.03
N LYS A 332 15.01 -16.61 -10.27
CA LYS A 332 15.21 -17.69 -11.25
C LYS A 332 14.39 -18.94 -10.94
N LEU A 333 14.35 -19.36 -9.67
CA LEU A 333 13.57 -20.52 -9.24
C LEU A 333 12.09 -20.33 -9.56
N VAL A 334 11.52 -19.20 -9.13
CA VAL A 334 10.08 -18.98 -9.22
C VAL A 334 9.58 -18.67 -10.64
N SER A 335 10.45 -18.15 -11.50
CA SER A 335 10.16 -17.89 -12.92
C SER A 335 10.33 -19.10 -13.83
N THR A 336 10.68 -20.27 -13.28
CA THR A 336 10.92 -21.48 -14.08
C THR A 336 9.63 -22.32 -14.21
N GLY A 337 9.24 -22.64 -15.45
CA GLY A 337 8.06 -23.47 -15.73
C GLY A 337 8.29 -24.96 -15.51
N TYR A 338 9.43 -25.49 -15.99
CA TYR A 338 9.79 -26.92 -15.89
C TYR A 338 11.28 -27.08 -15.60
N TYR A 339 11.64 -28.14 -14.88
CA TYR A 339 13.03 -28.48 -14.56
C TYR A 339 13.21 -29.99 -14.47
N SER A 340 14.33 -30.49 -14.97
CA SER A 340 14.69 -31.91 -14.91
C SER A 340 16.09 -32.07 -14.32
N PHE A 341 16.27 -33.13 -13.52
CA PHE A 341 17.52 -33.43 -12.84
C PHE A 341 17.58 -34.91 -12.47
N SER A 342 18.77 -35.38 -12.11
CA SER A 342 18.97 -36.74 -11.61
C SER A 342 19.61 -36.69 -10.24
N ASN A 343 19.35 -37.71 -9.41
CA ASN A 343 20.10 -37.85 -8.17
C ASN A 343 21.55 -38.30 -8.47
N LEU A 344 22.43 -38.11 -7.49
CA LEU A 344 23.88 -38.25 -7.67
C LEU A 344 24.39 -39.68 -7.48
N ASN A 345 23.60 -40.57 -6.87
CA ASN A 345 24.07 -41.89 -6.45
C ASN A 345 23.27 -43.08 -6.99
N THR A 346 22.06 -42.90 -7.53
CA THR A 346 21.30 -44.01 -8.16
C THR A 346 21.02 -43.78 -9.65
N GLY A 347 21.23 -42.56 -10.17
CA GLY A 347 20.93 -42.19 -11.55
C GLY A 347 19.43 -42.01 -11.84
N ARG A 348 18.56 -42.08 -10.83
CA ARG A 348 17.12 -41.81 -10.97
C ARG A 348 16.91 -40.37 -11.41
N SER A 349 16.08 -40.22 -12.45
CA SER A 349 15.79 -38.93 -13.08
C SER A 349 14.39 -38.46 -12.73
N TYR A 350 14.24 -37.14 -12.58
CA TYR A 350 13.04 -36.46 -12.15
C TYR A 350 12.75 -35.32 -13.12
N SER A 351 11.46 -35.10 -13.40
CA SER A 351 10.98 -33.95 -14.17
C SER A 351 9.83 -33.32 -13.41
N ILE A 352 9.93 -32.02 -13.13
CA ILE A 352 9.00 -31.29 -12.27
C ILE A 352 8.53 -30.02 -12.97
N GLY A 353 7.30 -29.63 -12.69
CA GLY A 353 6.66 -28.43 -13.25
C GLY A 353 6.11 -27.53 -12.17
N THR A 354 6.01 -26.24 -12.48
CA THR A 354 5.40 -25.25 -11.58
C THR A 354 3.91 -25.51 -11.39
N THR A 355 3.42 -25.32 -10.17
CA THR A 355 1.99 -25.28 -9.86
C THR A 355 1.35 -23.93 -10.17
N ASN A 356 2.15 -22.93 -10.56
CA ASN A 356 1.65 -21.59 -10.85
C ASN A 356 0.99 -21.51 -12.22
N ALA A 357 -0.34 -21.63 -12.26
CA ALA A 357 -1.12 -21.56 -13.50
C ALA A 357 -1.10 -20.18 -14.17
N LEU A 358 -0.64 -19.12 -13.49
CA LEU A 358 -0.57 -17.77 -14.06
C LEU A 358 0.76 -17.50 -14.78
N LEU A 359 1.81 -18.28 -14.53
CA LEU A 359 3.09 -18.12 -15.21
C LEU A 359 2.93 -18.44 -16.70
N GLY A 360 3.32 -17.50 -17.56
CA GLY A 360 3.14 -17.59 -19.02
C GLY A 360 1.72 -17.31 -19.52
N ASN A 361 0.71 -17.27 -18.65
CA ASN A 361 -0.71 -17.08 -19.00
C ASN A 361 -1.27 -15.72 -18.60
N VAL A 362 -0.56 -14.96 -17.75
CA VAL A 362 -0.94 -13.60 -17.33
C VAL A 362 0.24 -12.66 -17.61
N PRO A 363 0.04 -11.57 -18.37
CA PRO A 363 1.09 -10.59 -18.63
C PRO A 363 1.74 -10.07 -17.35
N GLY A 364 3.06 -9.91 -17.39
CA GLY A 364 3.85 -9.42 -16.27
C GLY A 364 4.18 -10.46 -15.20
N VAL A 365 3.44 -11.56 -15.07
CA VAL A 365 3.68 -12.56 -14.01
C VAL A 365 5.03 -13.24 -14.17
N GLN A 366 5.84 -13.17 -13.11
CA GLN A 366 7.21 -13.70 -13.04
C GLN A 366 7.34 -14.90 -12.07
N GLY A 367 6.22 -15.42 -11.57
CA GLY A 367 6.19 -16.62 -10.74
C GLY A 367 5.64 -16.41 -9.33
N MET A 368 6.24 -17.18 -8.41
CA MET A 368 6.04 -17.36 -6.97
C MET A 368 5.37 -18.70 -6.60
N LYS A 369 4.46 -18.74 -5.63
CA LYS A 369 4.21 -19.98 -4.88
C LYS A 369 2.75 -20.16 -4.48
N THR A 370 2.21 -21.32 -4.84
CA THR A 370 0.90 -21.81 -4.36
C THR A 370 0.99 -22.46 -2.98
N GLY A 371 -0.13 -22.51 -2.29
CA GLY A 371 -0.37 -23.37 -1.13
C GLY A 371 -1.81 -23.86 -1.07
N TYR A 372 -2.01 -25.04 -0.48
CA TYR A 372 -3.31 -25.55 -0.10
C TYR A 372 -3.15 -26.50 1.10
N THR A 373 -4.02 -26.33 2.09
CA THR A 373 -4.37 -27.33 3.11
C THR A 373 -5.85 -27.14 3.44
N ASN A 374 -6.47 -28.10 4.11
CA ASN A 374 -7.88 -27.97 4.53
C ASN A 374 -8.07 -26.76 5.47
N LYS A 375 -7.07 -26.45 6.31
CA LYS A 375 -7.13 -25.30 7.22
C LYS A 375 -6.85 -23.95 6.53
N ALA A 376 -5.95 -23.93 5.55
CA ALA A 376 -5.51 -22.70 4.89
C ALA A 376 -6.37 -22.29 3.70
N GLY A 377 -7.22 -23.19 3.18
CA GLY A 377 -7.82 -23.01 1.87
C GLY A 377 -6.77 -22.87 0.77
N TYR A 378 -7.17 -22.32 -0.37
CA TYR A 378 -6.28 -22.12 -1.51
C TYR A 378 -5.54 -20.78 -1.41
N CYS A 379 -4.22 -20.83 -1.27
CA CYS A 379 -3.33 -19.68 -1.10
C CYS A 379 -2.42 -19.46 -2.32
N PHE A 380 -2.05 -18.21 -2.59
CA PHE A 380 -1.04 -17.83 -3.58
C PHE A 380 -0.29 -16.56 -3.18
N VAL A 381 1.01 -16.55 -3.45
CA VAL A 381 1.82 -15.34 -3.54
C VAL A 381 2.25 -15.22 -4.99
N GLY A 382 2.17 -14.03 -5.59
CA GLY A 382 2.49 -13.76 -7.00
C GLY A 382 3.46 -12.60 -7.18
N LEU A 383 4.45 -12.77 -8.08
CA LEU A 383 5.36 -11.70 -8.54
C LEU A 383 4.91 -11.22 -9.90
N SER A 384 4.85 -9.91 -10.13
CA SER A 384 4.62 -9.35 -11.45
C SER A 384 5.47 -8.10 -11.69
N TYR A 385 5.89 -7.93 -12.94
CA TYR A 385 6.42 -6.67 -13.46
C TYR A 385 5.34 -5.97 -14.26
N SER A 386 5.15 -4.67 -14.03
CA SER A 386 4.25 -3.89 -14.87
C SER A 386 4.86 -3.55 -16.22
N ALA A 387 4.00 -3.11 -17.14
CA ALA A 387 4.43 -2.61 -18.44
C ALA A 387 5.40 -1.41 -18.33
N ARG A 388 5.47 -0.77 -17.16
CA ARG A 388 6.35 0.38 -16.86
C ARG A 388 7.63 -0.02 -16.10
N GLY A 389 7.81 -1.30 -15.81
CA GLY A 389 9.00 -1.82 -15.11
C GLY A 389 8.92 -1.80 -13.58
N ASN A 390 7.78 -1.43 -12.99
CA ASN A 390 7.59 -1.52 -11.53
C ASN A 390 7.39 -2.98 -11.10
N THR A 391 7.91 -3.35 -9.93
CA THR A 391 7.74 -4.67 -9.34
C THR A 391 6.57 -4.70 -8.37
N TYR A 392 5.72 -5.72 -8.46
CA TYR A 392 4.58 -5.91 -7.57
C TYR A 392 4.51 -7.31 -6.98
N ILE A 393 3.96 -7.38 -5.78
CA ILE A 393 3.69 -8.63 -5.05
C ILE A 393 2.21 -8.67 -4.70
N SER A 394 1.53 -9.73 -5.11
CA SER A 394 0.17 -10.04 -4.66
C SER A 394 0.18 -11.18 -3.66
N VAL A 395 -0.68 -11.13 -2.66
CA VAL A 395 -0.95 -12.22 -1.73
C VAL A 395 -2.45 -12.48 -1.68
N VAL A 396 -2.84 -13.76 -1.70
CA VAL A 396 -4.21 -14.23 -1.56
C VAL A 396 -4.20 -15.46 -0.64
N LEU A 397 -4.98 -15.45 0.43
CA LEU A 397 -5.07 -16.53 1.43
C LEU A 397 -6.54 -16.92 1.66
N GLY A 398 -6.81 -18.20 1.87
CA GLY A 398 -8.14 -18.68 2.24
C GLY A 398 -9.19 -18.57 1.14
N ALA A 399 -8.85 -18.89 -0.12
CA ALA A 399 -9.90 -19.07 -1.13
C ALA A 399 -10.56 -20.45 -0.96
N ASP A 400 -11.88 -20.52 -1.13
CA ASP A 400 -12.63 -21.79 -1.02
C ASP A 400 -12.35 -22.79 -2.14
N SER A 401 -11.81 -22.32 -3.28
CA SER A 401 -11.47 -23.16 -4.41
C SER A 401 -10.21 -22.70 -5.14
N SER A 402 -9.58 -23.63 -5.86
CA SER A 402 -8.44 -23.32 -6.75
C SER A 402 -8.80 -22.26 -7.79
N SER A 403 -10.02 -22.35 -8.36
CA SER A 403 -10.54 -21.38 -9.33
C SER A 403 -10.67 -19.98 -8.72
N ALA A 404 -11.26 -19.88 -7.52
CA ALA A 404 -11.40 -18.61 -6.80
C ALA A 404 -10.04 -17.95 -6.53
N ARG A 405 -9.07 -18.71 -6.02
CA ARG A 405 -7.68 -18.22 -5.82
C ARG A 405 -7.10 -17.65 -7.11
N TRP A 406 -7.27 -18.34 -8.23
CA TRP A 406 -6.74 -17.89 -9.51
C TRP A 406 -7.45 -16.65 -10.05
N GLN A 407 -8.76 -16.57 -9.89
CA GLN A 407 -9.54 -15.40 -10.29
C GLN A 407 -9.12 -14.16 -9.47
N ASP A 408 -8.98 -14.30 -8.15
CA ASP A 408 -8.57 -13.21 -7.27
C ASP A 408 -7.13 -12.76 -7.56
N SER A 409 -6.21 -13.73 -7.72
CA SER A 409 -4.82 -13.44 -8.05
C SER A 409 -4.68 -12.76 -9.42
N ARG A 410 -5.42 -13.23 -10.43
CA ARG A 410 -5.46 -12.62 -11.77
C ARG A 410 -5.97 -11.19 -11.70
N THR A 411 -6.99 -10.94 -10.88
CA THR A 411 -7.56 -9.60 -10.69
C THR A 411 -6.51 -8.62 -10.15
N LEU A 412 -5.80 -8.99 -9.10
CA LEU A 412 -4.74 -8.15 -8.51
C LEU A 412 -3.54 -7.98 -9.45
N LEU A 413 -3.09 -9.05 -10.10
CA LEU A 413 -1.90 -9.02 -10.95
C LEU A 413 -2.15 -8.34 -12.30
N THR A 414 -3.39 -8.37 -12.81
CA THR A 414 -3.79 -7.58 -13.99
C THR A 414 -3.78 -6.08 -13.66
N TYR A 415 -4.26 -5.70 -12.48
CA TYR A 415 -4.14 -4.31 -12.02
C TYR A 415 -2.66 -3.91 -11.95
N ALA A 416 -1.83 -4.74 -11.33
CA ALA A 416 -0.40 -4.51 -11.20
C ALA A 416 0.29 -4.36 -12.55
N TYR A 417 -0.04 -5.19 -13.54
CA TYR A 417 0.57 -5.11 -14.87
C TYR A 417 0.31 -3.75 -15.56
N ASN A 418 -0.89 -3.19 -15.35
CA ASN A 418 -1.35 -1.98 -16.02
C ASN A 418 -0.88 -0.67 -15.36
N HIS A 419 -0.25 -0.71 -14.18
CA HIS A 419 0.12 0.47 -13.39
C HIS A 419 1.60 0.47 -13.01
#